data_AF-A0A2V4VVM1-F1
#
_entry.id   AF-A0A2V4VVM1-F1
#
_cell.length_a   1.000
_cell.length_b   1.000
_cell.length_c   1.000
_cell.angle_alpha   90.00
_cell.angle_beta   90.00
_cell.angle_gamma   90.00
#
_symmetry.space_group_name_H-M   'P 1'
#
loop_
_entity.id
_entity.type
_entity.pdbx_description
1 polymer ?
#
loop_
_entity_poly.entity_id
_entity_poly.type
_entity_poly.pdbx_seq_one_letter_code
_entity_poly.pdbx_strand_id
1 'polypeptide(L)' 'MKYTPAVLTDEHVHRIQEMEQHLSTVIGKELVLIAYSGQPELLDEIKDAEQEHIIIPRV' A
#
# COMPACT_ATOMS: atom_id res chain seq x y z
N MET A 1 12.43 -4.31 18.17
CA MET A 1 11.00 -3.97 17.99
C MET A 1 10.28 -5.25 17.56
N LYS A 2 9.25 -5.71 18.27
CA LYS A 2 8.45 -6.88 17.82
C LYS A 2 7.47 -6.38 16.76
N TYR A 3 7.58 -6.89 15.53
CA TYR A 3 6.60 -6.59 14.48
C TYR A 3 5.32 -7.36 14.77
N THR A 4 4.21 -6.64 14.96
CA THR A 4 2.88 -7.23 15.08
C THR A 4 2.19 -7.06 13.73
N PRO A 5 1.89 -8.14 13.00
CA PRO A 5 1.15 -8.05 11.75
C PRO A 5 -0.17 -7.31 11.99
N ALA A 6 -0.38 -6.21 11.26
CA ALA A 6 -1.64 -5.50 11.30
C ALA A 6 -2.68 -6.35 10.57
N VAL A 7 -3.66 -6.85 11.31
CA VAL A 7 -4.79 -7.57 10.73
C VAL A 7 -5.71 -6.53 10.08
N LEU A 8 -5.99 -6.69 8.79
CA LEU A 8 -7.03 -5.94 8.11
C LEU A 8 -8.37 -6.29 8.75
N THR A 9 -9.01 -5.30 9.38
CA THR A 9 -10.35 -5.43 9.95
C THR A 9 -11.40 -5.11 8.89
N ASP A 10 -12.64 -5.51 9.13
CA ASP A 10 -13.76 -5.18 8.25
C ASP A 10 -13.94 -3.67 8.05
N GLU A 11 -13.62 -2.86 9.07
CA GLU A 11 -13.63 -1.41 8.96
C GLU A 11 -12.61 -0.90 7.93
N HIS A 12 -11.39 -1.45 7.91
CA HIS A 12 -10.38 -1.10 6.93
C HIS A 12 -10.82 -1.46 5.51
N VAL A 13 -11.44 -2.63 5.34
CA VAL A 13 -12.00 -3.07 4.04
C VAL A 13 -13.11 -2.11 3.60
N HIS A 14 -14.01 -1.74 4.50
CA HIS A 14 -15.11 -0.82 4.19
C HIS A 14 -14.60 0.53 3.68
N ARG A 15 -13.61 1.12 4.36
CA ARG A 15 -13.03 2.40 3.94
C ARG A 15 -12.37 2.32 2.56
N ILE A 16 -11.71 1.21 2.25
CA ILE A 16 -11.11 0.99 0.93
C ILE A 16 -12.18 0.93 -0.16
N GLN A 17 -13.31 0.27 0.11
CA GLN A 17 -14.45 0.22 -0.82
C GLN A 17 -15.09 1.59 -1.04
N GLU A 18 -15.25 2.40 0.02
CA GLU A 18 -15.76 3.77 -0.10
C GLU A 18 -14.85 4.63 -0.99
N MET A 19 -13.52 4.49 -0.82
CA MET A 19 -12.54 5.16 -1.68
C MET A 19 -12.63 4.69 -3.14
N GLU A 20 -12.75 3.38 -3.38
CA GLU A 20 -12.91 2.83 -4.73
C GLU A 20 -14.12 3.41 -5.45
N GLN A 21 -15.26 3.42 -4.76
CA GLN A 21 -16.50 3.95 -5.29
C GLN A 21 -16.39 5.45 -5.57
N HIS A 22 -15.79 6.22 -4.66
CA HIS A 22 -15.60 7.65 -4.83
C HIS A 22 -14.72 7.95 -6.04
N LEU A 23 -13.56 7.30 -6.14
CA LEU A 23 -12.62 7.51 -7.25
C LEU A 23 -13.22 7.09 -8.59
N SER A 24 -13.95 5.97 -8.62
CA SER A 24 -14.66 5.52 -9.81
C SER A 24 -15.68 6.55 -10.28
N THR A 25 -16.39 7.16 -9.33
CA THR A 25 -17.38 8.21 -9.61
C THR A 25 -16.73 9.49 -10.14
N VAL A 26 -15.63 9.93 -9.54
CA VAL A 26 -14.90 11.15 -9.95
C VAL A 26 -14.30 11.02 -11.34
N ILE A 27 -13.73 9.85 -11.65
CA ILE A 27 -13.05 9.60 -12.93
C ILE A 27 -14.04 9.18 -14.03
N GLY A 28 -15.28 8.80 -13.66
CA GLY A 28 -16.31 8.35 -14.58
C GLY A 28 -15.99 7.00 -15.24
N LYS A 29 -15.16 6.20 -14.59
CA LYS A 29 -14.71 4.87 -15.04
C LYS A 29 -14.68 3.95 -13.83
N GLU A 30 -14.93 2.66 -14.06
CA GLU A 30 -14.77 1.64 -13.03
C GLU A 30 -13.28 1.47 -12.71
N LEU A 31 -12.92 1.63 -11.44
CA LEU A 31 -11.56 1.44 -10.92
C LEU A 31 -11.59 0.29 -9.92
N VAL A 32 -10.49 -0.47 -9.87
CA VAL A 32 -10.31 -1.56 -8.90
C VAL A 32 -9.11 -1.23 -8.03
N LEU A 33 -9.29 -1.18 -6.72
CA LEU A 33 -8.18 -1.02 -5.78
C LEU A 33 -7.56 -2.37 -5.43
N ILE A 34 -6.27 -2.50 -5.69
CA ILE A 34 -5.48 -3.69 -5.33
C ILE A 34 -4.59 -3.32 -4.16
N ALA A 35 -4.88 -3.91 -2.99
CA ALA A 35 -4.05 -3.79 -1.80
C ALA A 35 -3.09 -4.98 -1.69
N TYR A 36 -1.80 -4.71 -1.51
CA TYR A 36 -0.79 -5.72 -1.23
C TYR A 36 -0.48 -5.72 0.27
N SER A 37 -0.56 -6.87 0.90
CA SER A 37 0.09 -7.07 2.20
C SER A 37 1.53 -7.51 1.96
N GLY A 38 2.48 -6.85 2.62
CA GLY A 38 3.85 -7.35 2.67
C GLY A 38 3.85 -8.67 3.44
N GLN A 39 4.32 -9.75 2.81
CA GLN A 39 4.64 -10.97 3.55
C GLN A 39 5.76 -10.63 4.53
N PRO A 40 5.64 -10.98 5.82
CA PRO A 40 6.64 -10.60 6.82
C PRO A 40 8.03 -11.14 6.48
N GLU A 41 8.12 -12.25 5.74
CA GLU A 41 9.39 -12.82 5.26
C GLU A 41 10.12 -11.92 4.23
N LEU A 42 9.41 -11.04 3.53
CA LEU A 42 9.97 -10.11 2.53
C LEU A 42 10.21 -8.70 3.09
N LEU A 43 9.72 -8.39 4.30
CA LEU A 43 9.89 -7.07 4.90
C LEU A 43 11.33 -6.79 5.35
N ASP A 44 12.12 -7.83 5.64
CA ASP A 44 13.54 -7.66 5.93
C ASP A 44 14.35 -7.31 4.66
N GLU A 45 13.94 -7.80 3.47
CA GLU A 45 14.59 -7.42 2.20
C GLU A 45 14.22 -6.00 1.75
N ILE A 46 13.01 -5.52 2.06
CA ILE A 46 12.55 -4.17 1.67
C ILE A 46 13.21 -3.07 2.52
N LYS A 47 13.59 -3.37 3.77
CA LYS A 47 14.29 -2.41 4.64
C LYS A 47 15.69 -2.05 4.14
N ASP A 48 16.37 -2.96 3.45
CA ASP A 48 17.67 -2.69 2.84
C ASP A 48 17.51 -1.83 1.56
N ALA A 49 16.41 -1.99 0.81
CA ALA A 49 16.16 -1.23 -0.42
C ALA A 49 15.81 0.25 -0.18
N GLU A 50 15.26 0.63 0.98
CA GLU A 50 14.99 2.04 1.32
C GLU A 50 16.27 2.83 1.70
N GLN A 51 17.40 2.16 1.94
CA GLN A 51 18.70 2.84 2.18
C GLN A 51 19.46 3.17 0.89
N GLU A 52 19.11 2.58 -0.25
CA GLU A 52 19.68 2.92 -1.56
C GLU A 52 18.83 3.96 -2.33
N HIS A 53 18.28 4.96 -1.63
CA HIS A 53 17.91 6.21 -2.30
C HIS A 53 19.19 6.96 -2.72
N ILE A 54 19.86 6.41 -3.75
CA ILE A 54 20.96 7.05 -4.45
C ILE A 54 20.39 8.33 -5.03
N ILE A 55 20.89 9.45 -4.51
CA ILE A 55 20.68 10.80 -5.02
C ILE A 55 21.02 10.77 -6.53
N ILE A 56 20.01 10.81 -7.39
CA ILE A 56 20.23 11.01 -8.83
C ILE A 56 20.43 12.52 -9.02
N PRO A 57 21.64 13.00 -9.38
CA PRO A 57 21.82 14.41 -9.68
C PRO A 57 21.09 14.74 -10.99
N ARG A 58 20.23 15.75 -10.93
CA ARG A 58 19.52 16.28 -12.08
C ARG A 58 20.52 17.07 -12.94
N VAL A 59 20.87 16.55 -14.11
CA VAL A 59 21.54 17.27 -15.21
C VAL A 59 20.52 18.02 -16.06
#